data_AF-A0A510UF74-F1
#
_entry.id   AF-A0A510UF74-F1
#
_cell.length_a   1.000
_cell.length_b   1.000
_cell.length_c   1.000
_cell.angle_alpha   90.00
_cell.angle_beta   90.00
_cell.angle_gamma   90.00
#
_symmetry.space_group_name_H-M   'P 1'
#
loop_
_entity.id
_entity.type
_entity.pdbx_description
1 polymer ?
#
loop_
_entity_poly.entity_id
_entity_poly.type
_entity_poly.pdbx_seq_one_letter_code
_entity_poly.pdbx_strand_id
1 'polypeptide(L)'
;MSLQKRLKSIMKEERYSQRSFAEAIGIPLRSLEDFLSERRVPRAAFVMKITNHPQFKKYTLWLMTGEVVPNSSQVCPSESIQKKYGIN
;
A
#
# COMPACT_ATOMS: atom_id res chain seq x y z
N MET A 1 10.15 -2.21 8.61
CA MET A 1 8.75 -1.94 8.25
C MET A 1 8.24 -2.99 7.26
N SER A 2 7.10 -3.65 7.50
CA SER A 2 6.56 -4.65 6.56
C SER A 2 5.81 -4.00 5.39
N LEU A 3 5.76 -4.67 4.24
CA LEU A 3 5.02 -4.22 3.06
C LEU A 3 3.51 -4.08 3.36
N GLN A 4 3.00 -4.95 4.24
CA GLN A 4 1.62 -4.96 4.70
C GLN A 4 1.27 -3.71 5.49
N LYS A 5 2.14 -3.29 6.43
CA LYS A 5 1.94 -2.04 7.19
C LYS A 5 1.92 -0.83 6.25
N ARG A 6 2.83 -0.77 5.27
CA ARG A 6 2.83 0.29 4.26
C ARG A 6 1.55 0.32 3.44
N LEU A 7 1.09 -0.82 2.97
CA LEU A 7 -0.14 -0.87 2.19
C LEU A 7 -1.34 -0.41 3.02
N LYS A 8 -1.44 -0.80 4.29
CA LYS A 8 -2.50 -0.30 5.21
C LYS A 8 -2.46 1.21 5.36
N SER A 9 -1.26 1.80 5.46
CA SER A 9 -1.10 3.26 5.52
C SER A 9 -1.58 3.95 4.24
N ILE A 10 -1.22 3.43 3.06
CA ILE A 10 -1.68 3.97 1.77
C ILE A 10 -3.21 3.90 1.67
N MET A 11 -3.80 2.76 2.02
CA MET A 11 -5.25 2.60 2.01
C MET A 11 -5.93 3.60 2.94
N LYS A 12 -5.33 3.86 4.11
CA LYS A 12 -5.88 4.81 5.08
C LYS A 12 -5.76 6.26 4.60
N GLU A 13 -4.64 6.62 3.99
CA GLU A 13 -4.40 7.96 3.40
C GLU A 13 -5.43 8.25 2.30
N GLU A 14 -5.63 7.29 1.39
CA GLU A 14 -6.59 7.41 0.28
C GLU A 14 -8.04 7.14 0.71
N ARG A 15 -8.30 6.90 2.00
CA ARG A 15 -9.63 6.61 2.59
C ARG A 15 -10.35 5.40 1.98
N TYR A 16 -9.60 4.39 1.57
CA TYR A 16 -10.14 3.12 1.10
C TYR A 16 -10.44 2.17 2.25
N SER A 17 -11.57 1.46 2.12
CA SER A 17 -11.82 0.21 2.85
C SER A 17 -11.06 -0.93 2.18
N GLN A 18 -10.90 -2.08 2.86
CA GLN A 18 -10.30 -3.26 2.23
C GLN A 18 -11.11 -3.75 1.03
N ARG A 19 -12.45 -3.71 1.12
CA ARG A 19 -13.35 -4.09 0.03
C ARG A 19 -13.18 -3.18 -1.19
N SER A 20 -13.34 -1.87 -0.99
CA SER A 20 -13.22 -0.91 -2.10
C SER A 20 -11.81 -0.87 -2.69
N PHE A 21 -10.78 -1.15 -1.90
CA PHE A 21 -9.42 -1.25 -2.42
C PHE A 21 -9.24 -2.49 -3.29
N ALA A 22 -9.72 -3.65 -2.83
CA ALA A 22 -9.66 -4.91 -3.58
C ALA A 22 -10.40 -4.80 -4.92
N GLU A 23 -11.56 -4.15 -4.93
CA GLU A 23 -12.32 -3.84 -6.13
C GLU A 23 -11.53 -2.91 -7.07
N ALA A 24 -10.96 -1.82 -6.56
CA ALA A 24 -10.21 -0.85 -7.36
C ALA A 24 -9.00 -1.47 -8.07
N ILE A 25 -8.26 -2.38 -7.42
CA ILE A 25 -7.11 -3.07 -8.04
C ILE A 25 -7.48 -4.39 -8.72
N GLY A 26 -8.76 -4.78 -8.71
CA GLY A 26 -9.28 -5.97 -9.37
C GLY A 26 -8.71 -7.28 -8.82
N ILE A 27 -8.78 -7.48 -7.50
CA ILE A 27 -8.38 -8.73 -6.84
C ILE A 27 -9.47 -9.24 -5.90
N PRO A 28 -9.47 -10.53 -5.53
CA PRO A 28 -10.37 -11.03 -4.50
C PRO A 28 -10.06 -10.41 -3.14
N LEU A 29 -11.09 -9.93 -2.42
CA LEU A 29 -10.96 -9.39 -1.06
C LEU A 29 -10.19 -10.34 -0.14
N ARG A 30 -10.49 -11.64 -0.20
CA ARG A 30 -9.79 -12.64 0.61
C ARG A 30 -8.28 -12.66 0.36
N SER A 31 -7.85 -12.45 -0.88
CA SER A 31 -6.41 -12.39 -1.21
C SER A 31 -5.75 -11.17 -0.59
N LEU A 32 -6.44 -10.03 -0.57
CA LEU A 32 -5.98 -8.85 0.14
C LEU A 32 -5.88 -9.10 1.65
N GLU A 33 -6.92 -9.67 2.26
CA GLU A 33 -6.94 -9.98 3.69
C GLU A 33 -5.82 -10.95 4.11
N ASP A 34 -5.58 -12.00 3.33
CA ASP A 34 -4.50 -12.96 3.58
C ASP A 34 -3.11 -12.30 3.47
N PHE A 35 -2.94 -11.35 2.54
CA PHE A 35 -1.72 -10.55 2.47
C PHE A 35 -1.58 -9.62 3.67
N LEU A 36 -2.62 -8.85 3.99
CA LEU A 36 -2.62 -7.85 5.08
C LEU A 36 -2.47 -8.46 6.48
N SER A 37 -2.80 -9.75 6.63
CA SER A 37 -2.64 -10.52 7.86
C SER A 37 -1.27 -11.21 7.97
N GLU A 38 -0.35 -10.94 7.04
CA GLU A 38 1.00 -11.53 7.00
C GLU A 38 1.01 -13.06 6.85
N ARG A 39 -0.14 -13.69 6.57
CA ARG A 39 -0.27 -15.14 6.33
C ARG A 39 0.35 -15.57 5.01
N ARG A 40 0.49 -14.65 4.04
CA ARG A 40 1.02 -14.93 2.70
C ARG A 40 1.94 -13.84 2.19
N VAL A 41 3.00 -14.27 1.53
CA VAL A 41 3.85 -13.40 0.69
C VAL A 41 3.04 -13.00 -0.55
N PRO A 42 3.03 -11.72 -0.93
CA PRO A 42 2.28 -11.27 -2.10
C PRO A 42 2.94 -11.79 -3.37
N ARG A 43 2.13 -12.20 -4.34
CA ARG A 43 2.62 -12.48 -5.68
C ARG A 43 3.07 -11.19 -6.34
N ALA A 44 4.13 -11.25 -7.16
CA ALA A 44 4.60 -10.07 -7.91
C ALA A 44 3.47 -9.38 -8.69
N ALA A 45 2.56 -10.16 -9.28
CA ALA A 45 1.37 -9.64 -9.97
C ALA A 45 0.46 -8.76 -9.10
N PHE A 46 0.31 -9.06 -7.81
CA PHE A 46 -0.46 -8.23 -6.88
C PHE A 46 0.23 -6.88 -6.64
N VAL A 47 1.55 -6.91 -6.41
CA VAL A 47 2.33 -5.68 -6.19
C VAL A 47 2.31 -4.80 -7.44
N MET A 48 2.50 -5.40 -8.62
CA MET A 48 2.45 -4.69 -9.90
C MET A 48 1.10 -4.03 -10.16
N LYS A 49 -0.02 -4.63 -9.75
CA LYS A 49 -1.34 -4.01 -9.87
C LYS A 49 -1.43 -2.71 -9.05
N ILE A 50 -0.84 -2.68 -7.87
CA ILE A 50 -0.85 -1.49 -7.00
C ILE A 50 0.10 -0.43 -7.56
N THR A 51 1.33 -0.78 -7.89
CA THR A 51 2.36 0.18 -8.32
C THR A 51 2.09 0.77 -9.70
N ASN A 52 1.28 0.11 -10.54
CA ASN A 52 0.86 0.64 -11.83
C ASN A 52 -0.53 1.27 -11.82
N HIS A 53 -1.28 1.19 -10.70
CA HIS A 53 -2.61 1.78 -10.62
C HIS A 53 -2.51 3.32 -10.67
N PRO A 54 -3.31 4.04 -11.49
CA PRO A 54 -3.21 5.49 -11.65
C PRO A 54 -3.23 6.28 -10.33
N GLN A 55 -4.02 5.84 -9.36
CA GLN A 55 -4.13 6.48 -8.05
C GLN A 55 -3.00 6.10 -7.08
N PHE A 56 -2.46 4.88 -7.18
CA PHE A 56 -1.52 4.36 -6.19
C PHE A 56 -0.06 4.38 -6.65
N LYS A 57 0.21 4.59 -7.95
CA LYS A 57 1.55 4.65 -8.53
C LYS A 57 2.47 5.70 -7.88
N LYS A 58 1.91 6.76 -7.31
CA LYS A 58 2.62 7.80 -6.57
C LYS A 58 3.24 7.27 -5.26
N TYR A 59 2.80 6.13 -4.75
CA TYR A 59 3.35 5.51 -3.54
C TYR A 59 4.38 4.41 -3.84
N THR A 60 4.72 4.15 -5.11
CA THR A 60 5.51 2.99 -5.52
C THR A 60 6.85 2.89 -4.79
N LEU A 61 7.63 3.97 -4.76
CA LEU A 61 8.93 3.96 -4.11
C LEU A 61 8.79 3.66 -2.62
N TRP A 62 7.93 4.42 -1.93
CA TRP A 62 7.72 4.25 -0.51
C TRP A 62 7.15 2.87 -0.15
N LEU A 63 6.20 2.35 -0.95
CA LEU A 63 5.64 1.02 -0.78
C LEU A 63 6.73 -0.05 -0.90
N MET A 64 7.71 0.10 -1.79
CA MET A 64 8.73 -0.92 -2.04
C MET A 64 9.93 -0.79 -1.09
N THR A 65 10.52 0.40 -0.97
CA THR A 65 11.77 0.64 -0.22
C THR A 65 11.55 1.27 1.15
N GLY A 66 10.47 2.04 1.30
CA GLY A 66 10.18 2.79 2.54
C GLY A 66 10.79 4.18 2.52
N GLU A 67 11.48 4.52 1.44
CA GLU A 67 12.15 5.79 1.25
C GLU A 67 11.24 6.79 0.53
N VAL A 68 11.56 8.06 0.72
CA VAL A 68 10.94 9.18 0.03
C VAL A 68 12.06 9.98 -0.61
N VAL A 69 11.94 10.27 -1.90
CA VAL A 69 12.92 11.08 -2.62
C VAL A 69 12.38 12.50 -2.77
N PRO A 70 13.06 13.51 -2.21
CA PRO A 70 12.72 14.92 -2.41
C PRO A 70 12.67 15.26 -3.91
N ASN A 71 11.76 16.14 -4.30
CA ASN A 71 11.59 16.61 -5.69
C ASN A 71 11.18 15.53 -6.71
N SER A 72 10.69 14.37 -6.25
CA SER A 72 10.07 13.36 -7.11
C SER A 72 8.55 13.44 -7.04
N SER A 73 7.86 12.85 -8.03
CA SER A 73 6.39 12.65 -7.95
C SER A 73 5.98 11.49 -7.02
N GLN A 74 6.95 10.88 -6.31
CA GLN A 74 6.68 9.81 -5.35
C GLN A 74 6.42 10.41 -3.96
N VAL A 75 5.42 9.87 -3.27
CA VAL A 75 4.94 10.36 -1.98
C VAL A 75 4.85 9.23 -0.98
N CYS A 76 4.80 9.59 0.30
CA CYS A 76 4.43 8.69 1.39
C CYS A 76 3.11 9.15 2.03
N PRO A 77 2.41 8.29 2.77
CA PRO A 77 1.33 8.70 3.66
C PRO A 77 1.78 9.74 4.68
N SER A 78 0.85 10.54 5.19
CA SER A 78 1.10 11.53 6.24
C SER A 78 1.74 10.90 7.49
N GLU A 79 2.57 11.68 8.20
CA GLU A 79 3.25 11.20 9.42
C GLU A 79 2.29 10.66 10.48
N SER A 80 1.11 11.29 10.61
CA SER A 80 0.07 10.86 11.54
C SER A 80 -0.43 9.45 11.22
N ILE A 81 -0.58 9.12 9.93
CA ILE A 81 -0.95 7.79 9.47
C ILE A 81 0.20 6.81 9.66
N GLN A 82 1.44 7.20 9.35
CA GLN A 82 2.61 6.33 9.57
C GLN A 82 2.74 5.92 11.04
N LYS A 83 2.68 6.89 11.96
CA LYS A 83 2.69 6.64 13.42
C LYS A 83 1.56 5.70 13.85
N LYS A 84 0.36 5.87 13.32
CA LYS A 84 -0.80 4.99 13.61
C LYS A 84 -0.53 3.52 13.29
N TYR A 85 0.24 3.24 12.25
CA TYR A 85 0.60 1.87 11.86
C TYR A 85 1.95 1.40 12.42
N GLY A 86 2.55 2.16 13.35
CA GLY A 86 3.84 1.85 13.95
C GLY A 86 4.97 1.86 12.92
N ILE A 87 4.89 2.82 11.99
CA ILE A 87 5.92 3.12 11.00
C ILE A 87 6.57 4.42 11.47
N ASN A 88 7.78 4.31 12.02
CA ASN A 88 8.69 5.42 12.31
C ASN A 88 9.99 5.13 11.58
#